data_AF-A0A1Q7JEY2-F1
#
_entry.id   AF-A0A1Q7JEY2-F1
#
_cell.length_a   1.000
_cell.length_b   1.000
_cell.length_c   1.000
_cell.angle_alpha   90.00
_cell.angle_beta   90.00
_cell.angle_gamma   90.00
#
_symmetry.space_group_name_H-M   'P 1'
#
loop_
_entity.id
_entity.type
_entity.pdbx_description
1 polymer ?
#
loop_
_entity_poly.entity_id
_entity_poly.type
_entity_poly.pdbx_seq_one_letter_code
_entity_poly.pdbx_strand_id
1 'polypeptide(L)' 'MEHDHDVHSEPISTVRCRELLGPEADGLSDVEVDQIRRHADVMAHVVVEIFLQQRGPQE' A
#
# COMPACT_ATOMS: atom_id res chain seq x y z
N MET A 1 0.84 26.75 -10.08
CA MET A 1 0.56 26.19 -8.74
C MET A 1 0.66 24.71 -8.89
N GLU A 2 1.72 24.14 -8.30
CA GLU A 2 2.06 22.73 -8.36
C GLU A 2 0.86 21.91 -7.89
N HIS A 3 0.40 20.96 -8.73
CA HIS A 3 -0.49 19.93 -8.26
C HIS A 3 0.36 19.03 -7.38
N ASP A 4 0.41 19.38 -6.09
CA ASP A 4 0.71 18.47 -5.00
C ASP A 4 -0.24 17.29 -5.24
N HIS A 5 0.27 16.24 -5.90
CA HIS A 5 -0.41 14.97 -5.89
C HIS A 5 -0.36 14.59 -4.43
N ASP A 6 -1.45 14.86 -3.74
CA ASP A 6 -1.70 14.28 -2.45
C ASP A 6 -1.75 12.76 -2.70
N VAL A 7 -0.57 12.12 -2.64
CA VAL A 7 -0.40 10.65 -2.76
C VAL A 7 -0.93 9.99 -1.49
N HIS A 8 -1.78 10.66 -0.71
CA HIS A 8 -2.68 9.99 0.21
C HIS A 8 -3.85 9.41 -0.59
N SER A 9 -3.54 8.44 -1.46
CA SER A 9 -4.56 7.50 -1.92
C SER A 9 -5.21 6.89 -0.69
N GLU A 10 -6.54 6.90 -0.63
CA GLU A 10 -7.25 6.34 0.51
C GLU A 10 -6.77 4.90 0.77
N PRO A 11 -6.45 4.54 2.02
CA PRO A 11 -6.03 3.18 2.34
C PRO A 11 -7.08 2.20 1.83
N ILE A 12 -6.64 1.11 1.19
CA ILE A 12 -7.57 0.09 0.70
C ILE A 12 -8.47 -0.41 1.84
N SER A 13 -9.71 -0.80 1.53
CA SER A 13 -10.62 -1.33 2.54
C SER A 13 -10.17 -2.70 3.06
N THR A 14 -10.56 -3.07 4.27
CA THR A 14 -10.27 -4.41 4.85
C THR A 14 -10.84 -5.53 3.97
N VAL A 15 -12.03 -5.33 3.40
CA VAL A 15 -12.62 -6.29 2.45
C VAL A 15 -11.73 -6.45 1.22
N ARG A 16 -11.25 -5.35 0.64
CA ARG A 16 -10.35 -5.39 -0.51
C ARG A 16 -9.00 -6.03 -0.16
N CYS A 17 -8.47 -5.76 1.03
CA CYS A 17 -7.26 -6.39 1.52
C CYS A 17 -7.44 -7.90 1.64
N ARG A 18 -8.58 -8.37 2.19
CA ARG A 18 -8.91 -9.79 2.29
C ARG A 18 -9.00 -10.46 0.91
N GLU A 19 -9.62 -9.81 -0.07
CA GLU A 19 -9.66 -10.32 -1.45
C GLU A 19 -8.27 -10.46 -2.07
N LEU A 20 -7.38 -9.48 -1.83
CA LEU A 20 -6.01 -9.51 -2.33
C LEU A 20 -5.15 -10.58 -1.65
N LEU A 21 -5.40 -10.83 -0.36
CA LEU A 21 -4.75 -11.91 0.38
C LEU A 21 -5.24 -13.29 -0.04
N GLY A 22 -6.46 -13.41 -0.59
CA GLY A 22 -6.94 -14.68 -1.12
C GLY A 22 -6.96 -15.80 -0.05
N PRO A 23 -6.53 -17.03 -0.38
CA PRO A 23 -6.53 -18.17 0.55
C PRO A 23 -5.74 -17.93 1.85
N GLU A 24 -4.70 -17.11 1.80
CA GLU A 24 -3.89 -16.75 2.96
C GLU A 24 -4.70 -15.99 4.03
N ALA A 25 -5.84 -15.41 3.64
CA ALA A 25 -6.76 -14.73 4.55
C ALA A 25 -7.74 -15.68 5.27
N ASP A 26 -7.89 -16.94 4.85
CA ASP A 26 -8.94 -17.86 5.36
C ASP A 26 -8.80 -18.18 6.85
N GLY A 27 -7.60 -18.01 7.43
CA GLY A 27 -7.32 -18.21 8.85
C GLY A 27 -7.22 -16.91 9.67
N LEU A 28 -7.34 -15.74 9.02
CA LEU A 28 -7.09 -14.46 9.67
C LEU A 28 -8.37 -13.81 10.17
N SER A 29 -8.31 -13.29 11.39
CA SER A 29 -9.31 -12.39 11.94
C SER A 29 -9.29 -11.03 11.24
N ASP A 30 -10.38 -10.27 11.35
CA ASP A 30 -10.45 -8.92 10.77
C ASP A 30 -9.41 -7.96 11.37
N VAL A 31 -8.99 -8.20 12.62
CA VAL A 31 -7.92 -7.45 13.28
C VAL A 31 -6.56 -7.75 12.63
N GLU A 32 -6.27 -9.01 12.34
CA GLU A 32 -5.04 -9.42 11.66
C GLU A 32 -5.01 -8.88 10.21
N VAL A 33 -6.13 -8.95 9.51
CA VAL A 33 -6.25 -8.35 8.17
C VAL A 33 -6.07 -6.83 8.22
N ASP A 34 -6.61 -6.12 9.22
CA ASP A 34 -6.39 -4.68 9.36
C ASP A 34 -4.92 -4.32 9.67
N GLN A 35 -4.22 -5.15 10.45
CA GLN A 35 -2.79 -4.97 10.69
C GLN A 35 -1.97 -5.14 9.42
N ILE A 36 -2.26 -6.19 8.63
CA ILE A 36 -1.60 -6.42 7.34
C ILE A 36 -1.89 -5.26 6.37
N ARG A 37 -3.14 -4.80 6.31
CA ARG A 37 -3.56 -3.66 5.48
C ARG A 37 -2.74 -2.40 5.77
N ARG A 38 -2.58 -2.04 7.05
CA ARG A 38 -1.77 -0.88 7.45
C ARG A 38 -0.29 -1.07 7.11
N HIS A 39 0.23 -2.28 7.25
CA HIS A 39 1.62 -2.56 6.89
C HIS A 39 1.84 -2.47 5.37
N ALA A 40 0.90 -3.01 4.57
CA ALA A 40 0.95 -2.94 3.12
C ALA A 40 0.90 -1.50 2.59
N ASP A 41 0.13 -0.63 3.25
CA ASP A 41 0.07 0.81 2.93
C ASP A 41 1.43 1.49 3.06
N VAL A 42 2.12 1.27 4.19
CA VAL A 42 3.49 1.76 4.40
C VAL A 42 4.46 1.19 3.37
N MET A 43 4.36 -0.11 3.07
CA MET A 43 5.22 -0.75 2.07
C MET A 43 4.99 -0.19 0.66
N ALA A 44 3.76 0.16 0.30
CA ALA A 44 3.44 0.77 -0.98
C ALA A 44 4.14 2.13 -1.13
N HIS A 45 4.13 2.96 -0.08
CA HIS A 45 4.87 4.22 -0.07
C HIS A 45 6.36 4.02 -0.26
N VAL A 46 6.96 3.05 0.45
CA VAL A 46 8.39 2.73 0.32
C VAL A 46 8.74 2.27 -1.11
N VAL A 47 7.91 1.42 -1.72
CA VAL A 47 8.13 0.95 -3.10
C VAL A 47 8.04 2.11 -4.10
N VAL A 48 7.08 3.01 -3.93
CA VAL A 48 6.96 4.22 -4.75
C VAL A 48 8.20 5.10 -4.60
N GLU A 49 8.67 5.32 -3.37
CA GLU A 49 9.87 6.11 -3.11
C GLU A 49 11.11 5.50 -3.78
N ILE A 50 11.33 4.19 -3.61
CA ILE A 50 12.43 3.47 -4.26
C ILE A 50 12.37 3.62 -5.78
N PHE A 51 11.18 3.48 -6.36
CA PHE A 51 10.99 3.63 -7.80
C PHE A 51 11.28 5.05 -8.30
N LEU A 52 10.88 6.08 -7.55
CA LEU A 52 11.17 7.47 -7.87
C LEU A 52 12.66 7.78 -7.75
N GLN A 53 13.35 7.23 -6.74
CA GLN A 53 14.80 7.35 -6.59
C GLN A 53 15.58 6.72 -7.75
N GLN A 54 15.15 5.55 -8.23
CA GLN A 54 15.75 4.88 -9.39
C GLN A 54 15.56 5.64 -10.71
N ARG A 55 14.59 6.55 -10.76
CA ARG A 55 14.29 7.43 -11.90
C ARG A 55 14.93 8.81 -11.78
N GLY A 56 15.75 9.06 -10.76
CA GLY A 56 16.63 10.22 -10.68
C GLY A 56 17.49 10.35 -11.95
N PRO A 57 17.84 11.58 -12.36
CA PRO A 57 18.31 11.86 -13.72
C PRO A 57 19.43 10.92 -14.14
N GLN A 58 19.18 10.18 -15.21
CA GLN A 58 20.22 9.52 -15.97
C GLN A 58 21.04 10.65 -16.62
N GLU A 59 22.10 11.11 -15.97
CA GLU A 59 23.18 11.86 -16.62
C GLU A 59 24.16 10.89 -17.30
#